data_AF-A0A1G0SW96-F1
#
_entry.id   AF-A0A1G0SW96-F1
#
_cell.length_a   1.000
_cell.length_b   1.000
_cell.length_c   1.000
_cell.angle_alpha   90.00
_cell.angle_beta   90.00
_cell.angle_gamma   90.00
#
_symmetry.space_group_name_H-M   'P 1'
#
loop_
_entity.id
_entity.type
_entity.pdbx_description
1 polymer ?
#
loop_
_entity_poly.entity_id
_entity_poly.type
_entity_poly.pdbx_seq_one_letter_code
_entity_poly.pdbx_strand_id
1 'polypeptide(L)' 'MYHRTKYDLKQELTSIKEAKLYKDERIILSDQKAKIKVSYPADSKPKEVLNFCSNNYLGLANHRIFIL' A
#
# COMPACT_ATOMS: atom_id res chain seq x y z
N MET A 1 -13.98 -18.97 23.14
CA MET A 1 -12.90 -17.96 23.03
C MET A 1 -12.84 -17.34 21.63
N TYR A 2 -12.62 -18.10 20.55
CA TYR A 2 -12.53 -17.59 19.16
C TYR A 2 -13.69 -16.67 18.71
N HIS A 3 -14.93 -17.04 19.02
CA HIS A 3 -16.11 -16.26 18.63
C HIS A 3 -16.13 -14.84 19.21
N ARG A 4 -15.68 -14.68 20.46
CA ARG A 4 -15.65 -13.38 21.13
C ARG A 4 -14.55 -12.50 20.57
N THR A 5 -13.34 -13.03 20.43
CA THR A 5 -12.22 -12.31 19.81
C THR A 5 -12.56 -11.86 18.38
N LYS A 6 -13.19 -12.71 17.58
CA LYS A 6 -13.65 -12.34 16.23
C LYS A 6 -14.70 -11.22 16.24
N TYR A 7 -15.58 -11.19 17.24
CA TYR A 7 -16.55 -10.11 17.41
C TYR A 7 -15.83 -8.80 17.78
N ASP A 8 -14.95 -8.84 18.78
CA ASP A 8 -14.23 -7.66 19.27
C ASP A 8 -13.37 -7.04 18.16
N LEU A 9 -12.62 -7.85 17.40
CA LEU A 9 -11.82 -7.39 16.26
C LEU A 9 -12.66 -6.77 15.13
N LYS A 10 -13.86 -7.30 14.88
CA LYS A 10 -14.78 -6.69 13.90
C LYS A 10 -15.25 -5.32 14.34
N GLN A 11 -15.55 -5.16 15.63
CA GLN A 11 -15.97 -3.86 16.16
C GLN A 11 -14.83 -2.84 16.10
N GLU A 12 -13.62 -3.24 16.48
CA GLU A 12 -12.44 -2.38 16.38
C GLU A 12 -12.19 -1.92 14.93
N LEU A 13 -12.28 -2.84 13.95
CA LEU A 13 -12.18 -2.48 12.53
C LEU A 13 -13.26 -1.50 12.08
N THR A 14 -14.50 -1.65 12.55
CA THR A 14 -15.60 -0.71 12.26
C THR A 14 -15.29 0.66 12.84
N SER A 15 -14.88 0.73 14.12
CA SER A 15 -14.54 2.00 14.77
C SER A 15 -13.37 2.71 14.07
N ILE A 16 -12.34 1.98 13.63
CA ILE A 16 -11.22 2.55 12.86
C ILE A 16 -11.69 3.15 11.52
N LYS A 17 -12.63 2.48 10.84
CA LYS A 17 -13.22 2.98 9.57
C LYS A 17 -14.07 4.21 9.77
N GLU A 18 -14.94 4.21 10.79
CA GLU A 18 -15.78 5.36 11.15
C GLU A 18 -14.94 6.57 11.55
N ALA A 19 -13.83 6.34 12.26
CA ALA A 19 -12.87 7.37 12.62
C ALA A 19 -12.00 7.86 11.44
N LYS A 20 -12.15 7.30 10.22
CA LYS A 20 -11.33 7.59 9.03
C LYS A 20 -9.82 7.33 9.25
N LEU A 21 -9.48 6.42 10.16
CA LEU A 21 -8.10 5.99 10.44
C LEU A 21 -7.73 4.72 9.69
N TYR A 22 -8.70 4.09 9.02
CA TYR A 22 -8.45 2.93 8.17
C TYR A 22 -7.55 3.32 6.99
N LYS A 23 -6.48 2.55 6.78
CA LYS A 23 -5.52 2.77 5.70
C LYS A 23 -5.86 1.84 4.55
N ASP A 24 -6.24 2.42 3.42
CA ASP A 24 -6.34 1.65 2.19
C ASP A 24 -4.96 1.44 1.56
N GLU A 25 -4.75 0.27 1.00
CA GLU A 25 -3.54 -0.05 0.24
C GLU A 25 -3.67 0.43 -1.22
N ARG A 26 -2.55 0.90 -1.77
CA ARG A 26 -2.43 1.20 -3.20
C ARG A 26 -1.44 0.23 -3.81
N ILE A 27 -1.89 -0.59 -4.75
CA ILE A 27 -1.06 -1.67 -5.29
C ILE A 27 -0.07 -1.07 -6.29
N ILE A 28 1.22 -1.22 -6.02
CA ILE A 28 2.30 -0.84 -6.92
C ILE A 28 2.56 -2.01 -7.88
N LEU A 29 2.46 -1.76 -9.19
CA LEU A 29 2.52 -2.76 -10.27
C LEU A 29 3.81 -2.65 -11.10
N SER A 30 4.83 -1.97 -10.58
CA SER A 30 6.13 -1.79 -11.22
C SER A 30 7.23 -1.79 -10.17
N ASP A 31 8.48 -2.04 -10.59
CA ASP A 31 9.64 -1.90 -9.71
C ASP A 31 9.73 -0.49 -9.10
N GLN A 32 10.43 -0.41 -7.96
CA GLN A 32 10.62 0.84 -7.22
C GLN A 32 11.51 1.83 -7.99
N LYS A 33 11.00 3.04 -8.23
CA LYS A 33 11.69 4.16 -8.89
C LYS A 33 10.88 5.43 -8.71
N ALA A 34 11.38 6.58 -9.19
CA ALA A 34 10.65 7.85 -9.11
C ALA A 34 9.28 7.81 -9.81
N LYS A 35 9.15 7.07 -10.93
CA LYS A 35 7.92 6.94 -11.73
C LYS A 35 7.37 5.51 -11.63
N ILE A 36 6.27 5.33 -10.90
CA ILE A 36 5.67 4.01 -10.64
C ILE A 36 4.29 3.87 -11.28
N LYS A 37 3.87 2.62 -11.48
CA LYS A 37 2.50 2.27 -11.88
C LYS A 37 1.72 1.82 -10.64
N VAL A 38 0.57 2.44 -10.38
CA VAL A 38 -0.27 2.17 -9.21
C VAL A 38 -1.70 1.86 -9.66
N SER A 39 -2.34 0.88 -9.03
CA SER A 39 -3.78 0.66 -9.09
C SER A 39 -4.43 1.04 -7.76
N TYR A 40 -5.35 1.99 -7.81
CA TYR A 40 -6.17 2.40 -6.67
C TYR A 40 -7.43 3.15 -7.17
N PRO A 41 -8.65 2.77 -6.74
CA PRO A 41 -8.98 1.64 -5.84
C PRO A 41 -8.52 0.27 -6.38
N ALA A 42 -8.59 -0.79 -5.57
CA ALA A 42 -8.28 -2.14 -6.03
C ALA A 42 -9.04 -2.47 -7.33
N ASP A 43 -8.40 -3.22 -8.23
CA ASP A 43 -8.93 -3.61 -9.54
C ASP A 43 -9.27 -2.45 -10.50
N SER A 44 -8.85 -1.23 -10.18
CA SER A 44 -8.94 -0.09 -11.09
C SER A 44 -7.86 -0.13 -12.17
N LYS A 45 -8.12 0.56 -13.28
CA LYS A 45 -7.13 0.75 -14.35
C LYS A 45 -5.85 1.38 -13.77
N PRO A 46 -4.68 0.76 -13.98
CA PRO A 46 -3.42 1.30 -13.48
C PRO A 46 -3.12 2.69 -14.04
N LYS A 47 -2.56 3.54 -13.19
CA LYS A 47 -2.10 4.89 -13.53
C LYS A 47 -0.62 5.03 -13.23
N GLU A 48 0.04 5.87 -14.01
CA GLU A 48 1.43 6.21 -13.80
C GLU A 48 1.52 7.48 -12.96
N VAL A 49 2.35 7.46 -11.91
CA VAL A 49 2.47 8.53 -10.93
C VAL A 49 3.93 8.70 -10.50
N LEU A 50 4.25 9.84 -9.88
CA LEU A 50 5.54 10.07 -9.23
C LEU A 50 5.48 9.67 -7.76
N ASN A 51 6.48 8.92 -7.28
CA ASN A 51 6.55 8.39 -5.93
C ASN A 51 7.40 9.29 -5.01
N PHE A 52 6.73 10.08 -4.18
CA PHE A 52 7.36 10.95 -3.18
C PHE A 52 7.31 10.40 -1.75
N CYS A 53 6.76 9.20 -1.54
CA CYS A 53 6.60 8.60 -0.21
C CYS A 53 7.42 7.30 -0.02
N SER A 54 8.40 7.05 -0.90
CA SER A 54 9.31 5.91 -0.75
C SER A 54 10.49 6.25 0.16
N ASN A 55 11.02 5.23 0.83
CA ASN A 55 12.31 5.31 1.53
C ASN A 55 13.50 5.00 0.58
N ASN A 56 13.31 5.09 -0.74
CA ASN A 56 14.34 4.84 -1.75
C ASN A 56 15.15 6.11 -2.04
N TYR A 57 15.79 6.67 -1.01
CA TYR A 57 16.43 7.99 -1.03
C TYR A 57 17.51 8.14 -2.12
N LEU A 58 18.33 7.11 -2.31
CA LEU A 58 19.43 7.10 -3.29
C LEU A 58 19.02 6.50 -4.65
N GLY A 59 17.76 6.09 -4.80
CA GLY A 59 17.30 5.47 -6.05
C GLY A 59 17.84 4.06 -6.32
N LEU A 60 18.43 3.39 -5.33
CA LEU A 60 19.15 2.12 -5.52
C LEU A 60 18.26 0.88 -5.50
N ALA A 61 17.00 0.99 -5.05
CA ALA A 61 16.09 -0.15 -4.92
C ALA A 61 15.78 -0.89 -6.23
N ASN A 62 16.04 -0.28 -7.41
CA ASN A 62 15.98 -0.95 -8.71
C ASN A 62 17.24 -0.71 -9.57
N HIS A 63 18.39 -0.53 -8.94
CA HIS A 63 19.62 -0.19 -9.66
C HIS A 63 20.32 -1.45 -10.19
N ARG A 64 20.71 -1.42 -11.47
CA ARG A 64 21.23 -2.59 -12.22
C ARG A 64 22.40 -3.30 -11.55
N ILE A 65 23.28 -2.58 -10.85
CA ILE A 65 24.45 -3.20 -10.20
C ILE A 65 24.09 -4.15 -9.06
N PHE A 66 22.88 -4.03 -8.49
CA PHE A 66 22.44 -4.79 -7.32
C PHE A 66 21.40 -5.86 -7.64
N ILE A 67 20.87 -5.90 -8.87
CA ILE A 67 19.71 -6.73 -9.26
C ILE A 67 20.05 -7.54 -10.52
N LEU A 68 21.22 -8.18 -10.51
CA LEU A 68 21.63 -9.17 -11.52
C LEU A 68 21.61 -10.57 -10.91
#